data_AF-A0A7W1NN26-F1
#
_entry.id   AF-A0A7W1NN26-F1
#
_cell.length_a   1.000
_cell.length_b   1.000
_cell.length_c   1.000
_cell.angle_alpha   90.00
_cell.angle_beta   90.00
_cell.angle_gamma   90.00
#
_symmetry.space_group_name_H-M   'P 1'
#
loop_
_entity.id
_entity.type
_entity.pdbx_description
1 polymer ?
#
loop_
_entity_poly.entity_id
_entity_poly.type
_entity_poly.pdbx_seq_one_letter_code
_entity_poly.pdbx_strand_id
1 'polypeptide(L)'
;ADVTPHMVLAAGLGIRVQGMKRYYALLLSKEGAVSLVKALDGDHILTSKPYAWKFGQTYQLELEANENNLTAWIDGQIIFEFQDTDHPLLGGAVALICSEGRTTTQSVTVKPAYKDKKVN
;
A
#
# COMPACT_ATOMS: atom_id res chain seq x y z
N ALA A 1 -6.79 -6.28 -1.61
CA ALA A 1 -8.07 -5.55 -1.67
C ALA A 1 -8.25 -5.04 -3.08
N ASP A 2 -9.48 -5.03 -3.58
CA ASP A 2 -9.78 -4.47 -4.90
C ASP A 2 -9.87 -2.93 -4.81
N VAL A 3 -9.21 -2.25 -5.74
CA VAL A 3 -9.18 -0.79 -5.81
C VAL A 3 -9.54 -0.36 -7.22
N THR A 4 -10.63 0.40 -7.36
CA THR A 4 -11.10 0.95 -8.64
C THR A 4 -11.02 2.48 -8.59
N PRO A 5 -9.92 3.09 -9.03
CA PRO A 5 -9.71 4.52 -8.93
C PRO A 5 -10.62 5.31 -9.90
N HIS A 6 -11.20 6.44 -9.47
CA HIS A 6 -11.97 7.35 -10.33
C HIS A 6 -11.63 8.83 -10.09
N MET A 7 -11.02 9.49 -11.08
CA MET A 7 -10.61 10.91 -11.03
C MET A 7 -9.86 11.29 -9.74
N VAL A 8 -9.01 10.39 -9.27
CA VAL A 8 -8.32 10.46 -7.99
C VAL A 8 -6.87 10.89 -8.17
N LEU A 9 -6.33 11.65 -7.21
CA LEU A 9 -4.91 12.01 -7.17
C LEU A 9 -4.05 10.80 -6.78
N ALA A 10 -4.47 10.08 -5.73
CA ALA A 10 -3.87 8.79 -5.37
C ALA A 10 -4.88 7.88 -4.68
N ALA A 11 -4.87 6.59 -5.02
CA ALA A 11 -5.69 5.59 -4.34
C ALA A 11 -4.86 4.35 -3.98
N GLY A 12 -5.17 3.71 -2.85
CA GLY A 12 -4.51 2.46 -2.53
C GLY A 12 -4.68 2.00 -1.09
N LEU A 13 -3.67 1.30 -0.57
CA LEU A 13 -3.71 0.64 0.73
C LEU A 13 -2.71 1.27 1.68
N GLY A 14 -3.09 1.39 2.95
CA GLY A 14 -2.21 1.75 4.05
C GLY A 14 -2.07 0.59 5.05
N ILE A 15 -0.88 0.39 5.60
CA ILE A 15 -0.63 -0.55 6.69
C ILE A 15 0.26 0.09 7.77
N ARG A 16 0.24 -0.50 8.97
CA ARG A 16 0.94 0.04 10.15
C ARG A 16 0.57 1.49 10.43
N VAL A 17 -0.72 1.79 10.26
CA VAL A 17 -1.29 3.11 10.45
C VAL A 17 -1.35 3.43 11.95
N GLN A 18 -0.71 4.52 12.33
CA GLN A 18 -0.62 5.03 13.71
C GLN A 18 -1.23 6.44 13.84
N GLY A 19 -2.00 6.85 12.83
CA GLY A 19 -2.59 8.18 12.70
C GLY A 19 -2.49 8.70 11.26
N MET A 20 -2.98 9.92 11.05
CA MET A 20 -3.09 10.53 9.70
C MET A 20 -1.76 10.87 9.03
N LYS A 21 -0.63 10.82 9.74
CA LYS A 21 0.71 11.17 9.23
C LYS A 21 1.77 10.13 9.58
N ARG A 22 1.34 8.90 9.88
CA ARG A 22 2.24 7.82 10.27
C ARG A 22 1.74 6.46 9.77
N TYR A 23 2.23 6.01 8.62
CA TYR A 23 1.84 4.76 7.97
C TYR A 23 2.80 4.39 6.82
N TYR A 24 2.73 3.15 6.34
CA TYR A 24 3.18 2.80 4.98
C TYR A 24 2.01 2.73 4.04
N ALA A 25 2.21 3.06 2.76
CA ALA A 25 1.17 3.00 1.76
C ALA A 25 1.67 2.52 0.40
N LEU A 26 0.86 1.71 -0.28
CA LEU A 26 0.98 1.40 -1.71
C LEU A 26 -0.07 2.21 -2.44
N LEU A 27 0.35 3.08 -3.37
CA LEU A 27 -0.53 4.03 -4.03
C LEU A 27 -0.42 3.94 -5.56
N LEU A 28 -1.57 3.92 -6.23
CA LEU A 28 -1.73 4.26 -7.65
C LEU A 28 -1.89 5.78 -7.73
N SER A 29 -0.89 6.49 -8.27
CA SER A 29 -0.82 7.96 -8.30
C SER A 29 -1.09 8.54 -9.69
N LYS A 30 -1.70 9.72 -9.75
CA LYS A 30 -2.26 10.41 -10.94
C LYS A 30 -1.25 10.71 -12.06
N GLU A 31 0.02 10.43 -11.86
CA GLU A 31 1.09 10.60 -12.84
C GLU A 31 1.39 9.31 -13.62
N GLY A 32 0.54 8.28 -13.51
CA GLY A 32 0.79 6.99 -14.15
C GLY A 32 1.95 6.25 -13.49
N ALA A 33 2.04 6.36 -12.18
CA ALA A 33 3.05 5.70 -11.35
C ALA A 33 2.38 4.89 -10.24
N VAL A 34 3.13 3.89 -9.77
CA VAL A 34 2.87 3.23 -8.50
C VAL A 34 3.99 3.59 -7.55
N SER A 35 3.63 3.93 -6.31
CA SER A 35 4.59 4.35 -5.28
C SER A 35 4.37 3.60 -3.98
N LEU A 36 5.48 3.23 -3.34
CA LEU A 36 5.52 2.85 -1.95
C LEU A 36 5.93 4.09 -1.14
N VAL A 37 5.08 4.49 -0.21
CA VAL A 37 5.23 5.73 0.58
C VAL A 37 5.31 5.37 2.06
N LYS A 38 6.11 6.14 2.80
CA LYS A 38 6.08 6.21 4.25
C LYS A 38 5.63 7.60 4.65
N ALA A 39 4.51 7.68 5.36
CA ALA A 39 4.17 8.87 6.12
C ALA A 39 4.89 8.79 7.47
N LEU A 40 5.71 9.79 7.79
CA LEU A 40 6.31 9.98 9.11
C LEU A 40 6.57 11.48 9.30
N ASP A 41 5.53 12.20 9.76
CA ASP A 41 5.55 13.67 9.88
C ASP A 41 5.73 14.40 8.52
N GLY A 42 5.32 13.73 7.45
CA GLY A 42 5.42 14.12 6.06
C GLY A 42 5.33 12.87 5.18
N ASP A 43 5.01 13.03 3.89
CA ASP A 43 4.94 11.91 2.95
C ASP A 43 6.30 11.74 2.25
N HIS A 44 6.90 10.56 2.40
CA HIS A 44 8.18 10.19 1.81
C HIS A 44 7.98 9.04 0.82
N ILE A 45 8.37 9.24 -0.43
CA ILE A 45 8.42 8.15 -1.42
C ILE A 45 9.63 7.27 -1.09
N LEU A 46 9.37 6.03 -0.69
CA LEU A 46 10.42 5.02 -0.45
C LEU A 46 10.93 4.47 -1.78
N THR A 47 10.01 4.19 -2.70
CA THR A 47 10.30 3.79 -4.08
C THR A 47 9.10 4.03 -4.98
N SER A 48 9.34 4.23 -6.26
CA SER A 48 8.31 4.47 -7.27
C SER A 48 8.76 3.95 -8.62
N LYS A 49 7.82 3.56 -9.47
CA LYS A 49 8.09 3.26 -10.88
C LYS A 49 6.90 3.62 -11.77
N PRO A 50 7.13 3.89 -13.07
CA PRO A 50 6.06 4.03 -14.03
C PRO A 50 5.14 2.80 -14.02
N TYR A 51 3.84 3.03 -13.97
CA TYR A 51 2.82 2.00 -14.03
C TYR A 51 1.55 2.58 -14.66
N ALA A 52 1.25 2.13 -15.89
CA ALA A 52 0.18 2.68 -16.72
C ALA A 52 -1.23 2.22 -16.29
N TRP A 53 -1.61 2.51 -15.05
CA TRP A 53 -2.96 2.26 -14.56
C TRP A 53 -3.97 3.24 -15.17
N LYS A 54 -5.26 2.88 -15.15
CA LYS A 54 -6.35 3.63 -15.77
C LYS A 54 -7.51 3.84 -14.79
N PHE A 55 -8.17 4.99 -14.89
CA PHE A 55 -9.41 5.22 -14.16
C PHE A 55 -10.49 4.22 -14.57
N GLY A 56 -11.29 3.80 -13.58
CA GLY A 56 -12.38 2.83 -13.76
C GLY A 56 -11.91 1.39 -13.93
N GLN A 57 -10.60 1.13 -14.00
CA GLN A 57 -10.07 -0.22 -13.98
C GLN A 57 -9.85 -0.66 -12.52
N THR A 58 -10.27 -1.89 -12.19
CA THR A 58 -10.01 -2.49 -10.89
C THR A 58 -8.64 -3.13 -10.86
N TYR A 59 -7.90 -2.90 -9.79
CA TYR A 59 -6.61 -3.51 -9.50
C TYR A 59 -6.68 -4.28 -8.18
N GLN A 60 -6.07 -5.46 -8.13
CA GLN A 60 -5.88 -6.19 -6.88
C GLN A 60 -4.58 -5.72 -6.23
N LEU A 61 -4.71 -4.89 -5.20
CA LEU A 61 -3.56 -4.42 -4.43
C LEU A 61 -3.31 -5.33 -3.23
N GLU A 62 -2.04 -5.62 -2.99
CA GLU A 62 -1.58 -6.29 -1.76
C GLU A 62 -0.37 -5.55 -1.21
N LEU A 63 -0.33 -5.39 0.11
CA LEU A 63 0.78 -4.78 0.82
C LEU A 63 1.03 -5.57 2.10
N GLU A 64 2.21 -6.16 2.20
CA GLU A 64 2.65 -6.95 3.34
C GLU A 64 3.78 -6.22 4.06
N ALA A 65 3.81 -6.33 5.38
CA ALA A 65 4.97 -5.94 6.16
C ALA A 65 5.36 -7.01 7.16
N ASN A 66 6.58 -7.50 7.04
CA ASN A 66 7.20 -8.45 7.95
C ASN A 66 8.47 -7.83 8.54
N GLU A 67 8.49 -7.61 9.86
CA GLU A 67 9.53 -6.82 10.53
C GLU A 67 9.75 -5.49 9.82
N ASN A 68 10.92 -5.15 9.30
CA ASN A 68 11.14 -3.91 8.54
C ASN A 68 11.10 -4.09 7.02
N ASN A 69 10.67 -5.25 6.53
CA ASN A 69 10.54 -5.54 5.11
C ASN A 69 9.10 -5.33 4.64
N LEU A 70 8.95 -4.64 3.52
CA LEU A 70 7.71 -4.35 2.83
C LEU A 70 7.72 -5.05 1.48
N THR A 71 6.65 -5.76 1.17
CA THR A 71 6.43 -6.31 -0.18
C THR A 71 5.08 -5.85 -0.68
N ALA A 72 5.04 -5.40 -1.93
CA ALA A 72 3.87 -4.83 -2.56
C ALA A 72 3.56 -5.57 -3.86
N TRP A 73 2.28 -5.87 -4.10
CA TRP A 73 1.82 -6.50 -5.31
C TRP A 73 0.68 -5.72 -5.97
N ILE A 74 0.63 -5.83 -7.30
CA ILE A 74 -0.53 -5.48 -8.10
C ILE A 74 -0.86 -6.68 -8.97
N ASP A 75 -2.11 -7.13 -8.93
CA ASP A 75 -2.62 -8.26 -9.72
C ASP A 75 -1.76 -9.53 -9.57
N GLY A 76 -1.32 -9.81 -8.34
CA GLY A 76 -0.49 -10.95 -7.98
C GLY A 76 0.99 -10.84 -8.37
N GLN A 77 1.41 -9.76 -9.03
CA GLN A 77 2.81 -9.53 -9.40
C GLN A 77 3.53 -8.66 -8.37
N ILE A 78 4.72 -9.09 -7.94
CA ILE A 78 5.57 -8.28 -7.06
C ILE A 78 5.95 -6.99 -7.80
N ILE A 79 5.58 -5.86 -7.22
CA ILE A 79 5.89 -4.53 -7.72
C ILE A 79 7.12 -3.96 -7.01
N PHE A 80 7.19 -4.15 -5.69
CA PHE A 80 8.29 -3.69 -4.84
C PHE A 80 8.62 -4.71 -3.75
N GLU A 81 9.91 -4.79 -3.45
CA GLU A 81 10.48 -5.33 -2.22
C GLU A 81 11.36 -4.23 -1.64
N PHE A 82 11.11 -3.84 -0.40
CA PHE A 82 11.79 -2.70 0.22
C PHE A 82 12.07 -2.98 1.70
N GLN A 83 13.30 -2.72 2.14
CA GLN A 83 13.68 -2.79 3.54
C GLN A 83 13.82 -1.38 4.11
N ASP A 84 12.97 -1.03 5.09
CA ASP A 84 13.06 0.26 5.77
C ASP A 84 14.06 0.17 6.94
N THR A 85 15.20 0.84 6.81
CA THR A 85 16.24 0.88 7.85
C THR A 85 16.20 2.16 8.67
N ASP A 86 15.31 3.11 8.35
CA ASP A 86 15.25 4.43 8.95
C ASP A 86 13.97 4.59 9.75
N HIS A 87 14.00 4.34 11.06
CA HIS A 87 12.82 4.41 11.95
C HIS A 87 11.61 3.59 11.45
N PRO A 88 11.72 2.26 11.30
CA PRO A 88 10.64 1.45 10.75
C PRO A 88 9.40 1.49 11.65
N LEU A 89 8.22 1.64 11.05
CA LEU A 89 6.95 1.45 11.75
C LEU A 89 6.76 -0.06 11.90
N LEU A 90 6.50 -0.59 13.10
CA LEU A 90 6.44 -2.06 13.33
C LEU A 90 5.03 -2.61 13.60
N GLY A 91 4.03 -1.75 13.68
CA GLY A 91 2.65 -2.15 13.93
C GLY A 91 1.68 -0.99 13.76
N GLY A 92 0.38 -1.30 13.74
CA GLY A 92 -0.69 -0.33 13.58
C GLY A 92 -1.90 -0.93 12.87
N ALA A 93 -2.82 -0.08 12.46
CA ALA A 93 -4.01 -0.47 11.72
C ALA A 93 -3.75 -0.61 10.21
N VAL A 94 -4.80 -0.98 9.47
CA VAL A 94 -4.86 -0.91 8.00
C VAL A 94 -5.78 0.23 7.57
N ALA A 95 -5.59 0.75 6.36
CA ALA A 95 -6.43 1.80 5.79
C ALA A 95 -6.65 1.60 4.28
N LEU A 96 -7.77 2.12 3.80
CA LEU A 96 -7.94 2.49 2.40
C LEU A 96 -7.58 3.96 2.25
N ILE A 97 -6.79 4.30 1.24
CA ILE A 97 -6.35 5.67 0.97
C ILE A 97 -7.01 6.16 -0.30
N CYS A 98 -7.55 7.37 -0.23
CA CYS A 98 -8.09 8.11 -1.36
C CYS A 98 -7.73 9.58 -1.18
N SER A 99 -6.87 10.10 -2.04
CA SER A 99 -6.47 11.51 -2.09
C SER A 99 -7.14 12.16 -3.28
N GLU A 100 -8.09 13.07 -3.03
CA GLU A 100 -8.94 13.73 -4.02
C GLU A 100 -9.76 12.77 -4.90
N GLY A 101 -10.96 13.17 -5.32
CA GLY A 101 -11.82 12.28 -6.13
C GLY A 101 -12.40 11.12 -5.33
N ARG A 102 -12.47 9.91 -5.93
CA ARG A 102 -13.04 8.72 -5.29
C ARG A 102 -12.40 7.42 -5.76
N THR A 103 -12.56 6.38 -4.95
CA THR A 103 -12.24 5.00 -5.31
C THR A 103 -13.37 4.06 -4.85
N THR A 104 -13.51 2.92 -5.52
CA THR A 104 -14.42 1.85 -5.09
C THR A 104 -13.62 0.64 -4.64
N THR A 105 -14.01 0.06 -3.51
CA THR A 105 -13.49 -1.20 -2.97
C THR A 105 -14.66 -2.03 -2.47
N GLN A 106 -14.76 -3.27 -2.93
CA GLN A 106 -15.79 -4.23 -2.52
C GLN A 106 -15.32 -5.11 -1.37
N SER A 107 -14.03 -5.42 -1.33
CA SER A 107 -13.46 -6.38 -0.40
C SER A 107 -12.09 -5.96 0.13
N VAL A 108 -11.91 -6.13 1.43
CA VAL A 108 -10.62 -5.98 2.10
C VAL A 108 -10.37 -7.24 2.92
N THR A 109 -9.23 -7.87 2.69
CA THR A 109 -8.77 -9.04 3.45
C THR A 109 -7.52 -8.66 4.21
N VAL A 110 -7.48 -8.97 5.50
CA VAL A 110 -6.33 -8.76 6.38
C VAL A 110 -5.95 -10.09 7.00
N LYS A 111 -4.65 -10.41 6.97
CA LYS A 111 -4.09 -11.62 7.58
C LYS A 111 -2.73 -11.28 8.21
N PRO A 112 -2.26 -12.06 9.20
CA PRO A 112 -0.89 -11.96 9.67
C PRO A 112 0.12 -12.25 8.55
N ALA A 113 1.26 -11.56 8.56
CA ALA A 113 2.33 -11.74 7.56
C ALA A 113 3.22 -12.97 7.84
N TYR A 114 3.22 -13.47 9.07
CA TYR A 114 3.98 -14.68 9.40
C TYR A 114 3.27 -15.92 8.86
N LYS A 115 4.06 -16.87 8.35
CA LYS A 115 3.59 -18.25 8.16
C LYS A 115 3.52 -18.87 9.54
N ASP A 116 2.38 -19.44 9.92
CA ASP A 116 2.27 -20.23 11.15
C ASP A 116 3.45 -21.21 11.21
N LYS A 117 4.24 -21.14 12.29
CA LYS A 117 5.12 -22.26 12.63
C LYS A 117 4.18 -23.43 12.85
N LYS A 118 4.16 -24.40 11.93
CA LYS A 118 3.58 -25.71 12.21
C LYS A 118 4.24 -26.20 13.50
N VAL A 119 3.50 -26.19 14.59
CA VAL A 119 3.88 -26.88 15.82
C VAL A 119 3.79 -28.35 15.46
N ASN A 120 4.94 -28.99 15.29
CA ASN A 120 5.04 -30.46 15.21
C ASN A 120 4.80 -31.04 16.60
#